data_AF-A0A7C3QES6-F1
#
_entry.id   AF-A0A7C3QES6-F1
#
_cell.length_a   1.000
_cell.length_b   1.000
_cell.length_c   1.000
_cell.angle_alpha   90.00
_cell.angle_beta   90.00
_cell.angle_gamma   90.00
#
_symmetry.space_group_name_H-M   'P 1'
#
loop_
_entity.id
_entity.type
_entity.pdbx_description
1 polymer ?
#
loop_
_entity_poly.entity_id
_entity_poly.type
_entity_poly.pdbx_seq_one_letter_code
_entity_poly.pdbx_strand_id
1 'polypeptide(L)'
;MNESTPSRPLARNIIEVLGSFGTPPTRGLQYFNVGNQSLLDALDEFYLSSYLQEGGAAYKMVVGDYGAGKSHFLYCLRDIAWERNFAVVKVDLSPTETPYNDQKLVYAAVASNIIWHEPEGISDESGLTRFLEGTLERITGGPLSLETLNNPLYRALVDTLEASPVDSPAYQTAVLAYFDALIRQQEERLDSLTRWLMGEKTSPDDTKILREVGVTGKIFRTNAFRMLRSLCQVIRALSY
;
A
#
# COMPACT_ATOMS: atom_id res chain seq x y z
N MET A 1 6.59 24.37 3.59
CA MET A 1 6.87 23.55 2.39
C MET A 1 7.17 24.49 1.23
N ASN A 2 8.08 24.09 0.34
CA ASN A 2 8.53 24.90 -0.81
C ASN A 2 7.34 25.40 -1.64
N GLU A 3 7.28 26.71 -1.86
CA GLU A 3 6.43 27.38 -2.85
C GLU A 3 6.93 27.08 -4.28
N SER A 4 7.00 25.82 -4.67
CA SER A 4 7.30 25.47 -6.06
C SER A 4 6.01 25.50 -6.86
N THR A 5 5.81 26.53 -7.67
CA THR A 5 4.70 26.62 -8.62
C THR A 5 4.57 25.31 -9.42
N PRO A 6 3.36 24.74 -9.56
CA PRO A 6 3.20 23.49 -10.31
C PRO A 6 3.59 23.69 -11.77
N SER A 7 4.08 22.62 -12.41
CA SER A 7 4.37 22.66 -13.84
C SER A 7 3.10 23.01 -14.63
N ARG A 8 3.22 23.72 -15.75
CA ARG A 8 2.06 24.10 -16.58
C ARG A 8 1.16 22.90 -16.96
N PRO A 9 1.69 21.72 -17.31
CA PRO A 9 0.86 20.54 -17.55
C PRO A 9 0.09 20.07 -16.30
N LEU A 10 0.74 20.03 -15.13
CA LEU A 10 0.11 19.63 -13.87
C LEU A 10 -0.98 20.63 -13.47
N ALA A 11 -0.69 21.94 -13.53
CA ALA A 11 -1.65 23.00 -13.25
C ALA A 11 -2.89 22.88 -14.15
N ARG A 12 -2.70 22.63 -15.45
CA ARG A 12 -3.82 22.40 -16.37
C ARG A 12 -4.62 21.16 -16.01
N ASN A 13 -3.96 20.04 -15.71
CA ASN A 13 -4.65 18.81 -15.30
C ASN A 13 -5.51 19.03 -14.05
N ILE A 14 -4.98 19.72 -13.03
CA ILE A 14 -5.72 20.05 -11.81
C ILE A 14 -7.01 20.82 -12.14
N ILE A 15 -6.90 21.88 -12.94
CA ILE A 15 -8.03 22.74 -13.31
C ILE A 15 -9.08 21.97 -14.11
N GLU A 16 -8.67 21.20 -15.12
CA GLU A 16 -9.59 20.47 -16.01
C GLU A 16 -10.35 19.37 -15.26
N VAL A 17 -9.67 18.61 -14.39
CA VAL A 17 -10.31 17.51 -13.63
C VAL A 17 -11.29 18.07 -12.59
N LEU A 18 -10.87 19.05 -11.79
CA LEU A 18 -11.73 19.68 -10.80
C LEU A 18 -12.93 20.38 -11.44
N GLY A 19 -12.68 21.13 -12.53
CA GLY A 19 -13.71 21.87 -13.25
C GLY A 19 -14.74 20.99 -13.95
N SER A 20 -14.33 19.83 -14.46
CA SER A 20 -15.20 18.94 -15.24
C SER A 20 -15.99 17.95 -14.38
N PHE A 21 -15.35 17.36 -13.37
CA PHE A 21 -15.93 16.22 -12.63
C PHE A 21 -16.29 16.56 -11.19
N GLY A 22 -15.83 17.71 -10.67
CA GLY A 22 -15.97 18.06 -9.26
C GLY A 22 -15.26 17.08 -8.31
N THR A 23 -14.45 16.18 -8.86
CA THR A 23 -13.66 15.20 -8.11
C THR A 23 -12.21 15.63 -8.08
N PRO A 24 -11.54 15.48 -6.93
CA PRO A 24 -10.14 15.88 -6.83
C PRO A 24 -9.24 14.98 -7.69
N PRO A 25 -8.28 15.54 -8.45
CA PRO A 25 -7.28 14.78 -9.18
C PRO A 25 -6.43 13.94 -8.24
N THR A 26 -5.80 12.91 -8.79
CA THR A 26 -4.93 12.00 -8.04
C THR A 26 -3.67 12.70 -7.51
N ARG A 27 -3.24 13.83 -8.08
CA ARG A 27 -2.03 14.57 -7.67
C ARG A 27 -2.23 16.07 -7.76
N GLY A 28 -1.37 16.81 -7.05
CA GLY A 28 -1.28 18.25 -7.15
C GLY A 28 -2.45 18.98 -6.48
N LEU A 29 -3.23 18.27 -5.66
CA LEU A 29 -4.39 18.83 -5.01
C LEU A 29 -4.00 19.90 -3.96
N GLN A 30 -2.83 19.74 -3.36
CA GLN A 30 -2.25 20.69 -2.41
C GLN A 30 -2.13 22.12 -2.99
N TYR A 31 -1.95 22.27 -4.31
CA TYR A 31 -1.86 23.57 -4.96
C TYR A 31 -3.20 24.32 -5.07
N PHE A 32 -4.31 23.60 -4.91
CA PHE A 32 -5.67 24.15 -4.96
C PHE A 32 -6.34 24.17 -3.57
N ASN A 33 -5.70 23.58 -2.57
CA ASN A 33 -6.25 23.43 -1.23
C ASN A 33 -6.25 24.76 -0.47
N VAL A 34 -7.37 25.09 0.17
CA VAL A 34 -7.55 26.34 0.93
C VAL A 34 -8.34 26.07 2.22
N GLY A 35 -7.96 26.71 3.32
CA GLY A 35 -8.80 26.83 4.52
C GLY A 35 -8.77 25.66 5.50
N ASN A 36 -8.05 24.56 5.22
CA ASN A 36 -7.91 23.43 6.14
C ASN A 36 -6.44 23.16 6.57
N GLN A 37 -5.51 24.06 6.23
CA GLN A 37 -4.08 23.88 6.47
C GLN A 37 -3.77 23.64 7.95
N SER A 38 -4.39 24.39 8.86
CA SER A 38 -4.19 24.22 10.30
C SER A 38 -4.59 22.83 10.82
N LEU A 39 -5.58 22.18 10.19
CA LEU A 39 -5.98 20.82 10.53
C LEU A 39 -4.98 19.79 9.99
N LEU A 40 -4.50 20.00 8.76
CA LEU A 40 -3.48 19.14 8.16
C LEU A 40 -2.16 19.22 8.93
N ASP A 41 -1.72 20.43 9.30
CA ASP A 41 -0.51 20.67 10.08
C ASP A 41 -0.60 19.99 11.44
N ALA A 42 -1.75 20.09 12.13
CA ALA A 42 -1.96 19.41 13.41
C ALA A 42 -1.94 17.87 13.27
N LEU A 43 -2.51 17.32 12.20
CA LEU A 43 -2.45 15.88 11.94
C LEU A 43 -1.02 15.41 11.64
N ASP A 44 -0.25 16.23 10.92
CA ASP A 44 1.15 15.94 10.64
C ASP A 44 2.01 15.99 11.92
N GLU A 45 1.95 17.08 12.67
CA GLU A 45 2.74 17.32 13.88
C GLU A 45 2.44 16.29 14.98
N PHE A 46 1.17 16.07 15.30
CA PHE A 46 0.78 15.24 16.44
C PHE A 46 0.64 13.74 16.11
N TYR A 47 0.60 13.35 14.83
CA TYR A 47 0.39 11.96 14.44
C TYR A 47 1.41 11.45 13.42
N LEU A 48 1.41 11.97 12.18
CA LEU A 48 2.22 11.38 11.10
C LEU A 48 3.72 11.51 11.35
N SER A 49 4.19 12.64 11.87
CA SER A 49 5.61 12.89 12.13
C SER A 49 6.10 12.45 13.52
N SER A 50 5.20 11.93 14.37
CA SER A 50 5.51 11.59 15.75
C SER A 50 4.88 10.26 16.19
N TYR A 51 3.70 10.31 16.81
CA TYR A 51 3.06 9.17 17.50
C TYR A 51 2.92 7.90 16.64
N LEU A 52 2.63 8.04 15.34
CA LEU A 52 2.45 6.89 14.45
C LEU A 52 3.79 6.22 14.07
N GLN A 53 4.86 6.99 13.90
CA GLN A 53 6.19 6.43 13.59
C GLN A 53 6.73 5.58 14.74
N GLU A 54 6.39 5.95 15.98
CA GLU A 54 6.74 5.20 17.20
C GLU A 54 5.94 3.89 17.37
N GLY A 55 5.04 3.55 16.44
CA GLY A 55 4.19 2.36 16.49
C GLY A 55 2.84 2.59 17.17
N GLY A 56 2.46 3.84 17.41
CA GLY A 56 1.13 4.20 17.84
C GLY A 56 0.07 3.93 16.77
N ALA A 57 -1.19 3.86 17.19
CA ALA A 57 -2.34 3.75 16.30
C ALA A 57 -3.39 4.81 16.67
N ALA A 58 -3.98 5.44 15.66
CA ALA A 58 -5.03 6.43 15.84
C ALA A 58 -6.17 6.21 14.83
N TYR A 59 -7.39 6.48 15.27
CA TYR A 59 -8.58 6.51 14.43
C TYR A 59 -9.17 7.92 14.45
N LYS A 60 -9.49 8.45 13.26
CA LYS A 60 -10.13 9.76 13.06
C LYS A 60 -11.31 9.61 12.12
N MET A 61 -12.39 10.33 12.42
CA MET A 61 -13.58 10.39 11.59
C MET A 61 -13.75 11.80 11.06
N VAL A 62 -13.78 11.95 9.73
CA VAL A 62 -14.01 13.24 9.06
C VAL A 62 -15.50 13.36 8.73
N VAL A 63 -16.19 14.28 9.41
CA VAL A 63 -17.64 14.48 9.28
C VAL A 63 -17.92 15.84 8.64
N GLY A 64 -18.87 15.88 7.71
CA GLY A 64 -19.28 17.10 7.04
C GLY A 64 -20.27 16.82 5.91
N ASP A 65 -20.92 17.87 5.41
CA ASP A 65 -21.97 17.77 4.40
C ASP A 65 -21.46 17.25 3.04
N TYR A 66 -22.38 16.79 2.20
CA TYR A 66 -22.05 16.43 0.83
C TYR A 66 -21.45 17.65 0.09
N GLY A 67 -20.33 17.44 -0.61
CA GLY A 67 -19.61 18.54 -1.26
C GLY A 67 -18.73 19.40 -0.34
N ALA A 68 -18.71 19.17 0.98
CA ALA A 68 -17.88 19.94 1.92
C ALA A 68 -16.35 19.68 1.81
N GLY A 69 -15.88 19.02 0.74
CA GLY A 69 -14.46 18.78 0.52
C GLY A 69 -13.84 17.63 1.33
N LYS A 70 -14.62 16.71 1.90
CA LYS A 70 -14.08 15.57 2.69
C LYS A 70 -13.06 14.72 1.92
N SER A 71 -13.39 14.32 0.69
CA SER A 71 -12.48 13.55 -0.15
C SER A 71 -11.23 14.35 -0.53
N HIS A 72 -11.40 15.66 -0.75
CA HIS A 72 -10.29 16.57 -1.02
C HIS A 72 -9.32 16.63 0.18
N PHE A 73 -9.87 16.78 1.39
CA PHE A 73 -9.10 16.76 2.63
C PHE A 73 -8.33 15.44 2.83
N LEU A 74 -8.99 14.30 2.60
CA LEU A 74 -8.34 12.98 2.73
C LEU A 74 -7.20 12.78 1.71
N TYR A 75 -7.32 13.33 0.51
CA TYR A 75 -6.24 13.29 -0.48
C TYR A 75 -5.06 14.19 -0.08
N CYS A 76 -5.33 15.38 0.48
CA CYS A 76 -4.25 16.21 1.03
C CYS A 76 -3.52 15.49 2.19
N LEU A 77 -4.27 14.82 3.07
CA LEU A 77 -3.67 14.05 4.18
C LEU A 77 -2.84 12.86 3.67
N ARG A 78 -3.31 12.17 2.63
CA ARG A 78 -2.56 11.10 1.95
C ARG A 78 -1.24 11.62 1.38
N ASP A 79 -1.26 12.79 0.73
CA ASP A 79 -0.05 13.36 0.13
C ASP A 79 1.00 13.66 1.22
N ILE A 80 0.57 14.21 2.37
CA ILE A 80 1.44 14.37 3.54
C ILE A 80 1.93 13.01 4.06
N ALA A 81 1.08 11.99 4.11
CA ALA A 81 1.48 10.66 4.55
C ALA A 81 2.60 10.07 3.67
N TRP A 82 2.55 10.27 2.36
CA TRP A 82 3.62 9.88 1.44
C TRP A 82 4.92 10.66 1.67
N GLU A 83 4.84 11.97 1.93
CA GLU A 83 6.01 12.78 2.32
C GLU A 83 6.67 12.28 3.63
N ARG A 84 5.89 11.58 4.48
CA ARG A 84 6.36 10.93 5.71
C ARG A 84 6.69 9.44 5.54
N ASN A 85 6.76 8.94 4.30
CA ASN A 85 7.04 7.55 3.92
C ASN A 85 6.00 6.51 4.41
N PHE A 86 4.74 6.89 4.63
CA PHE A 86 3.70 5.91 4.94
C PHE A 86 3.20 5.20 3.68
N ALA A 87 2.94 3.90 3.80
CA ALA A 87 2.08 3.21 2.84
C ALA A 87 0.62 3.64 3.05
N VAL A 88 -0.09 3.94 1.96
CA VAL A 88 -1.49 4.38 2.01
C VAL A 88 -2.40 3.38 1.31
N VAL A 89 -3.53 3.10 1.94
CA VAL A 89 -4.61 2.27 1.40
C VAL A 89 -5.86 3.13 1.32
N LYS A 90 -6.52 3.17 0.17
CA LYS A 90 -7.82 3.83 0.01
C LYS A 90 -8.89 2.80 -0.35
N VAL A 91 -9.81 2.54 0.56
CA VAL A 91 -10.93 1.63 0.33
C VAL A 91 -12.23 2.40 0.44
N ASP A 92 -13.04 2.35 -0.61
CA ASP A 92 -14.40 2.86 -0.57
C ASP A 92 -15.27 1.85 0.19
N LEU A 93 -15.98 2.36 1.20
CA LEU A 93 -16.84 1.54 2.05
C LEU A 93 -18.15 1.27 1.32
N SER A 94 -18.37 0.00 0.98
CA SER A 94 -19.56 -0.46 0.29
C SER A 94 -20.09 -1.71 1.00
N PRO A 95 -21.40 -1.78 1.31
CA PRO A 95 -22.01 -2.99 1.88
C PRO A 95 -21.79 -4.26 1.04
N THR A 96 -21.52 -4.13 -0.26
CA THR A 96 -21.33 -5.26 -1.17
C THR A 96 -19.86 -5.64 -1.37
N GLU A 97 -18.96 -4.65 -1.45
CA GLU A 97 -17.55 -4.89 -1.77
C GLU A 97 -16.68 -5.02 -0.51
N THR A 98 -17.00 -4.29 0.56
CA THR A 98 -16.25 -4.23 1.81
C THR A 98 -17.16 -4.36 3.04
N PRO A 99 -17.94 -5.46 3.15
CA PRO A 99 -18.84 -5.64 4.28
C PRO A 99 -18.05 -5.84 5.58
N TYR A 100 -18.36 -5.04 6.59
CA TYR A 100 -17.72 -5.11 7.92
C TYR A 100 -17.85 -6.48 8.61
N ASN A 101 -18.81 -7.32 8.19
CA ASN A 101 -19.04 -8.64 8.76
C ASN A 101 -18.22 -9.76 8.07
N ASP A 102 -17.45 -9.45 7.03
CA ASP A 102 -16.54 -10.39 6.38
C ASP A 102 -15.11 -9.88 6.42
N GLN A 103 -14.39 -10.29 7.46
CA GLN A 103 -12.99 -9.94 7.67
C GLN A 103 -12.08 -10.35 6.50
N LYS A 104 -12.44 -11.41 5.75
CA LYS A 104 -11.66 -11.83 4.58
C LYS A 104 -11.80 -10.81 3.45
N LEU A 105 -13.01 -10.31 3.21
CA LEU A 105 -13.24 -9.29 2.20
C LEU A 105 -12.58 -7.97 2.58
N VAL A 106 -12.57 -7.61 3.87
CA VAL A 106 -11.80 -6.45 4.36
C VAL A 106 -10.30 -6.62 4.08
N TYR A 107 -9.73 -7.79 4.39
CA TYR A 107 -8.33 -8.08 4.06
C TYR A 107 -8.07 -7.95 2.55
N ALA A 108 -8.89 -8.60 1.72
CA ALA A 108 -8.72 -8.58 0.27
C ALA A 108 -8.84 -7.15 -0.28
N ALA A 109 -9.78 -6.35 0.22
CA ALA A 109 -9.92 -4.96 -0.17
C ALA A 109 -8.68 -4.12 0.19
N VAL A 110 -8.09 -4.32 1.38
CA VAL A 110 -6.83 -3.66 1.75
C VAL A 110 -5.69 -4.10 0.83
N ALA A 111 -5.53 -5.40 0.61
CA ALA A 111 -4.48 -5.93 -0.26
C ALA A 111 -4.62 -5.44 -1.71
N SER A 112 -5.85 -5.30 -2.22
CA SER A 112 -6.11 -4.78 -3.58
C SER A 112 -5.96 -3.27 -3.72
N ASN A 113 -6.07 -2.50 -2.64
CA ASN A 113 -6.11 -1.04 -2.69
C ASN A 113 -4.95 -0.34 -1.97
N ILE A 114 -3.93 -1.08 -1.53
CA ILE A 114 -2.66 -0.47 -1.13
C ILE A 114 -2.03 0.20 -2.36
N ILE A 115 -1.60 1.44 -2.20
CA ILE A 115 -1.18 2.30 -3.30
C ILE A 115 0.34 2.30 -3.39
N TRP A 116 0.86 1.92 -4.55
CA TRP A 116 2.23 2.22 -4.95
C TRP A 116 2.28 3.65 -5.48
N HIS A 117 2.91 4.54 -4.71
CA HIS A 117 3.13 5.92 -5.10
C HIS A 117 4.56 6.14 -5.58
N GLU A 118 4.68 6.53 -6.85
CA GLU A 118 5.95 6.93 -7.46
C GLU A 118 5.98 8.46 -7.61
N PRO A 119 6.82 9.21 -6.88
CA PRO A 119 6.76 10.68 -6.85
C PRO A 119 6.79 11.34 -8.23
N GLU A 120 7.57 10.78 -9.17
CA GLU A 120 7.69 11.29 -10.55
C GLU A 120 6.78 10.59 -11.56
N GLY A 121 5.98 9.60 -11.12
CA GLY A 121 5.05 8.84 -11.97
C GLY A 121 3.89 9.66 -12.56
N ILE A 122 3.27 9.14 -13.61
CA ILE A 122 2.10 9.78 -14.25
C ILE A 122 0.80 9.46 -13.48
N SER A 123 0.72 8.25 -12.91
CA SER A 123 -0.41 7.76 -12.14
C SER A 123 0.08 6.86 -11.02
N ASP A 124 -0.71 6.76 -9.95
CA ASP A 124 -0.47 5.77 -8.90
C ASP A 124 -1.06 4.42 -9.31
N GLU A 125 -0.44 3.35 -8.85
CA GLU A 125 -0.88 1.97 -9.07
C GLU A 125 -1.37 1.36 -7.75
N SER A 126 -2.26 0.37 -7.83
CA SER A 126 -2.82 -0.28 -6.64
C SER A 126 -2.57 -1.79 -6.65
N GLY A 127 -2.42 -2.35 -5.45
CA GLY A 127 -2.29 -3.79 -5.22
C GLY A 127 -1.03 -4.14 -4.45
N LEU A 128 -1.14 -5.11 -3.55
CA LEU A 128 -0.05 -5.52 -2.67
C LEU A 128 1.13 -6.05 -3.46
N THR A 129 0.89 -6.85 -4.49
CA THR A 129 1.97 -7.38 -5.34
C THR A 129 2.70 -6.28 -6.10
N ARG A 130 1.97 -5.31 -6.65
CA ARG A 130 2.60 -4.15 -7.30
C ARG A 130 3.39 -3.30 -6.30
N PHE A 131 2.86 -3.09 -5.09
CA PHE A 131 3.57 -2.39 -4.02
C PHE A 131 4.87 -3.11 -3.61
N LEU A 132 4.83 -4.44 -3.50
CA LEU A 132 5.98 -5.27 -3.19
C LEU A 132 7.05 -5.22 -4.30
N GLU A 133 6.64 -5.36 -5.56
CA GLU A 133 7.52 -5.25 -6.73
C GLU A 133 8.19 -3.87 -6.80
N GLY A 134 7.40 -2.79 -6.76
CA GLY A 134 7.94 -1.43 -6.82
C GLY A 134 8.88 -1.12 -5.65
N THR A 135 8.55 -1.62 -4.45
CA THR A 135 9.44 -1.49 -3.28
C THR A 135 10.78 -2.19 -3.52
N LEU A 136 10.75 -3.39 -4.09
CA LEU A 136 11.95 -4.13 -4.40
C LEU A 136 12.80 -3.41 -5.46
N GLU A 137 12.18 -2.93 -6.55
CA GLU A 137 12.84 -2.14 -7.60
C GLU A 137 13.51 -0.87 -7.03
N ARG A 138 12.80 -0.17 -6.13
CA ARG A 138 13.30 1.03 -5.44
C ARG A 138 14.51 0.71 -4.55
N ILE A 139 14.46 -0.38 -3.79
CA ILE A 139 15.56 -0.81 -2.91
C ILE A 139 16.78 -1.24 -3.74
N THR A 140 16.56 -1.95 -4.84
CA THR A 140 17.66 -2.49 -5.67
C THR A 140 18.21 -1.48 -6.68
N GLY A 141 17.51 -0.36 -6.89
CA GLY A 141 17.94 0.75 -7.74
C GLY A 141 17.75 0.50 -9.24
N GLY A 142 16.78 -0.33 -9.62
CA GLY A 142 16.55 -0.66 -11.03
C GLY A 142 15.77 -1.96 -11.27
N PRO A 143 15.66 -2.39 -12.54
CA PRO A 143 14.89 -3.56 -12.92
C PRO A 143 15.45 -4.85 -12.30
N LEU A 144 14.54 -5.76 -11.96
CA LEU A 144 14.87 -7.00 -11.27
C LEU A 144 15.52 -8.02 -12.22
N SER A 145 16.59 -8.66 -11.76
CA SER A 145 17.29 -9.71 -12.50
C SER A 145 17.93 -10.71 -11.54
N LEU A 146 18.49 -11.81 -12.06
CA LEU A 146 19.18 -12.79 -11.21
C LEU A 146 20.34 -12.19 -10.40
N GLU A 147 20.93 -11.08 -10.84
CA GLU A 147 21.95 -10.35 -10.08
C GLU A 147 21.39 -9.73 -8.79
N THR A 148 20.07 -9.45 -8.74
CA THR A 148 19.38 -8.97 -7.55
C THR A 148 19.56 -9.90 -6.35
N LEU A 149 19.65 -11.22 -6.55
CA LEU A 149 19.93 -12.19 -5.47
C LEU A 149 21.28 -11.95 -4.77
N ASN A 150 22.22 -11.32 -5.48
CA ASN A 150 23.53 -10.96 -4.95
C ASN A 150 23.62 -9.51 -4.48
N ASN A 151 22.57 -8.70 -4.68
CA ASN A 151 22.53 -7.32 -4.23
C ASN A 151 22.55 -7.26 -2.69
N PRO A 152 23.52 -6.55 -2.07
CA PRO A 152 23.60 -6.43 -0.61
C PRO A 152 22.32 -5.85 0.03
N LEU A 153 21.65 -4.91 -0.65
CA LEU A 153 20.41 -4.30 -0.15
C LEU A 153 19.25 -5.29 -0.17
N TYR A 154 19.17 -6.15 -1.19
CA TYR A 154 18.19 -7.23 -1.22
C TYR A 154 18.43 -8.23 -0.08
N ARG A 155 19.68 -8.62 0.18
CA ARG A 155 20.01 -9.51 1.29
C ARG A 155 19.67 -8.89 2.64
N ALA A 156 20.00 -7.62 2.85
CA ALA A 156 19.63 -6.89 4.06
C ALA A 156 18.09 -6.80 4.24
N LEU A 157 17.34 -6.64 3.15
CA LEU A 157 15.87 -6.67 3.16
C LEU A 157 15.34 -8.03 3.61
N VAL A 158 15.89 -9.12 3.07
CA VAL A 158 15.53 -10.49 3.45
C VAL A 158 15.83 -10.72 4.93
N ASP A 159 17.04 -10.38 5.39
CA ASP A 159 17.45 -10.50 6.80
C ASP A 159 16.50 -9.71 7.72
N THR A 160 16.12 -8.50 7.31
CA THR A 160 15.17 -7.64 8.06
C THR A 160 13.78 -8.28 8.12
N LEU A 161 13.28 -8.82 7.00
CA LEU A 161 11.98 -9.47 6.96
C LEU A 161 11.96 -10.72 7.83
N GLU A 162 13.00 -11.55 7.77
CA GLU A 162 13.12 -12.77 8.57
C GLU A 162 13.22 -12.48 10.08
N ALA A 163 13.93 -11.42 10.47
CA ALA A 163 14.05 -10.99 11.85
C ALA A 163 12.80 -10.26 12.39
N SER A 164 11.92 -9.79 11.50
CA SER A 164 10.74 -9.01 11.88
C SER A 164 9.66 -9.89 12.51
N PRO A 165 9.01 -9.44 13.60
CA PRO A 165 7.92 -10.19 14.22
C PRO A 165 6.66 -10.12 13.34
N VAL A 166 6.49 -11.13 12.49
CA VAL A 166 5.28 -11.32 11.66
C VAL A 166 4.38 -12.37 12.30
N ASP A 167 3.14 -11.98 12.59
CA ASP A 167 2.18 -12.80 13.30
C ASP A 167 1.91 -14.14 12.59
N SER A 168 1.92 -14.16 11.26
CA SER A 168 1.73 -15.35 10.44
C SER A 168 3.03 -15.72 9.74
N PRO A 169 3.72 -16.80 10.16
CA PRO A 169 4.92 -17.29 9.47
C PRO A 169 4.65 -17.61 8.00
N ALA A 170 3.48 -18.19 7.68
CA ALA A 170 3.09 -18.47 6.30
C ALA A 170 3.00 -17.20 5.44
N TYR A 171 2.67 -16.05 6.05
CA TYR A 171 2.61 -14.76 5.35
C TYR A 171 4.00 -14.22 5.04
N GLN A 172 4.91 -14.28 6.01
CA GLN A 172 6.32 -13.94 5.82
C GLN A 172 6.96 -14.82 4.74
N THR A 173 6.74 -16.14 4.80
CA THR A 173 7.20 -17.09 3.77
C THR A 173 6.62 -16.76 2.40
N ALA A 174 5.34 -16.38 2.30
CA ALA A 174 4.73 -16.02 1.03
C ALA A 174 5.36 -14.77 0.41
N VAL A 175 5.70 -13.75 1.21
CA VAL A 175 6.36 -12.54 0.72
C VAL A 175 7.79 -12.84 0.25
N LEU A 176 8.57 -13.61 1.02
CA LEU A 176 9.92 -14.01 0.63
C LEU A 176 9.91 -14.88 -0.64
N ALA A 177 8.99 -15.85 -0.73
CA ALA A 177 8.80 -16.67 -1.91
C ALA A 177 8.34 -15.84 -3.12
N TYR A 178 7.54 -14.80 -2.90
CA TYR A 178 7.11 -13.88 -3.96
C TYR A 178 8.29 -13.10 -4.52
N PHE A 179 9.18 -12.56 -3.67
CA PHE A 179 10.40 -11.90 -4.13
C PHE A 179 11.35 -12.84 -4.89
N ASP A 180 11.58 -14.05 -4.40
CA ASP A 180 12.41 -15.04 -5.11
C ASP A 180 11.80 -15.40 -6.48
N ALA A 181 10.49 -15.65 -6.53
CA ALA A 181 9.78 -15.96 -7.77
C ALA A 181 9.80 -14.79 -8.76
N LEU A 182 9.70 -13.55 -8.27
CA LEU A 182 9.77 -12.32 -9.07
C LEU A 182 11.15 -12.16 -9.72
N ILE A 183 12.21 -12.28 -8.91
CA ILE A 183 13.59 -12.16 -9.38
C ILE A 183 13.95 -13.27 -10.39
N ARG A 184 13.45 -14.49 -10.16
CA ARG A 184 13.69 -15.65 -11.03
C ARG A 184 12.74 -15.77 -12.22
N GLN A 185 11.77 -14.85 -12.36
CA GLN A 185 10.76 -14.86 -13.41
C GLN A 185 9.96 -16.19 -13.47
N GLN A 186 9.59 -16.71 -12.29
CA GLN A 186 8.81 -17.94 -12.15
C GLN A 186 7.31 -17.63 -12.20
N GLU A 187 6.77 -17.37 -13.40
CA GLU A 187 5.40 -16.90 -13.64
C GLU A 187 4.34 -17.74 -12.91
N GLU A 188 4.43 -19.07 -12.99
CA GLU A 188 3.45 -19.96 -12.36
C GLU A 188 3.41 -19.78 -10.82
N ARG A 189 4.57 -19.59 -10.19
CA ARG A 189 4.66 -19.32 -8.75
C ARG A 189 4.19 -17.93 -8.40
N LEU A 190 4.55 -16.93 -9.21
CA LEU A 190 4.11 -15.55 -9.05
C LEU A 190 2.59 -15.46 -9.06
N ASP A 191 1.94 -16.13 -9.99
CA ASP A 191 0.49 -16.21 -10.10
C ASP A 191 -0.17 -16.79 -8.85
N SER A 192 0.31 -17.96 -8.39
CA SER A 192 -0.24 -18.61 -7.20
C SER A 192 -0.02 -17.80 -5.92
N LEU A 193 1.16 -17.19 -5.77
CA LEU A 193 1.51 -16.33 -4.63
C LEU A 193 0.71 -15.03 -4.66
N THR A 194 0.50 -14.44 -5.83
CA THR A 194 -0.35 -13.26 -6.02
C THR A 194 -1.76 -13.53 -5.54
N ARG A 195 -2.41 -14.59 -6.06
CA ARG A 195 -3.77 -14.97 -5.63
C ARG A 195 -3.86 -15.18 -4.12
N TRP A 196 -2.83 -15.80 -3.52
CA TRP A 196 -2.80 -16.03 -2.07
C TRP A 196 -2.65 -14.74 -1.26
N LEU A 197 -1.66 -13.89 -1.61
CA LEU A 197 -1.40 -12.61 -0.94
C LEU A 197 -2.57 -11.64 -1.10
N MET A 198 -3.27 -11.66 -2.23
CA MET A 198 -4.46 -10.82 -2.47
C MET A 198 -5.71 -11.36 -1.77
N GLY A 199 -5.65 -12.55 -1.14
CA GLY A 199 -6.78 -13.17 -0.46
C GLY A 199 -7.84 -13.76 -1.40
N GLU A 200 -7.48 -13.96 -2.67
CA GLU A 200 -8.34 -14.52 -3.70
C GLU A 200 -8.57 -16.03 -3.49
N LYS A 201 -9.41 -16.63 -4.35
CA LYS A 201 -9.65 -18.06 -4.34
C LYS A 201 -8.48 -18.76 -5.04
N THR A 202 -7.79 -19.63 -4.30
CA THR A 202 -6.73 -20.48 -4.84
C THR A 202 -7.25 -21.84 -5.29
N SER A 203 -6.83 -22.27 -6.48
CA SER A 203 -7.11 -23.59 -7.06
C SER A 203 -6.34 -24.73 -6.35
N PRO A 204 -6.65 -26.01 -6.65
CA PRO A 204 -5.85 -27.13 -6.17
C PRO A 204 -4.38 -27.06 -6.64
N ASP A 205 -4.15 -26.64 -7.89
CA ASP A 205 -2.80 -26.51 -8.46
C ASP A 205 -2.02 -25.39 -7.76
N ASP A 206 -2.65 -24.23 -7.53
CA ASP A 206 -2.06 -23.16 -6.71
C ASP A 206 -1.68 -23.70 -5.32
N THR A 207 -2.53 -24.53 -4.71
CA THR A 207 -2.27 -25.08 -3.37
C THR A 207 -1.07 -26.02 -3.37
N LYS A 208 -0.82 -26.75 -4.46
CA LYS A 208 0.38 -27.58 -4.62
C LYS A 208 1.63 -26.72 -4.70
N ILE A 209 1.61 -25.70 -5.56
CA ILE A 209 2.72 -24.76 -5.74
C ILE A 209 3.06 -24.04 -4.42
N LEU A 210 2.04 -23.51 -3.74
CA LEU A 210 2.20 -22.83 -2.46
C LEU A 210 2.87 -23.72 -1.40
N ARG A 211 2.51 -25.01 -1.35
CA ARG A 211 3.16 -25.97 -0.45
C ARG A 211 4.62 -26.25 -0.80
N GLU A 212 4.96 -26.29 -2.09
CA GLU A 212 6.35 -26.48 -2.54
C GLU A 212 7.25 -25.31 -2.12
N VAL A 213 6.70 -24.10 -2.03
CA VAL A 213 7.41 -22.90 -1.52
C VAL A 213 7.21 -22.66 -0.02
N GLY A 214 6.63 -23.62 0.72
CA GLY A 214 6.48 -23.56 2.17
C GLY A 214 5.31 -22.71 2.69
N VAL A 215 4.46 -22.17 1.81
CA VAL A 215 3.27 -21.40 2.18
C VAL A 215 2.12 -22.35 2.52
N THR A 216 1.68 -22.30 3.77
CA THR A 216 0.64 -23.19 4.29
C THR A 216 -0.66 -22.45 4.64
N GLY A 217 -1.78 -23.15 4.47
CA GLY A 217 -3.10 -22.62 4.78
C GLY A 217 -3.65 -21.65 3.73
N LYS A 218 -4.89 -21.21 3.94
CA LYS A 218 -5.57 -20.19 3.13
C LYS A 218 -6.03 -19.05 4.02
N ILE A 219 -6.34 -17.92 3.40
CA ILE A 219 -6.96 -16.79 4.09
C ILE A 219 -8.47 -17.06 4.18
N PHE A 220 -8.96 -17.16 5.42
CA PHE A 220 -10.33 -17.40 5.83
C PHE A 220 -10.82 -16.27 6.73
N ARG A 221 -12.12 -16.21 6.98
CA ARG A 221 -12.71 -15.21 7.88
C ARG A 221 -12.09 -15.23 9.29
N THR A 222 -11.72 -16.40 9.80
CA THR A 222 -11.21 -16.56 11.17
C THR A 222 -9.75 -16.15 11.35
N ASN A 223 -8.96 -16.09 10.27
CA ASN A 223 -7.55 -15.70 10.34
C ASN A 223 -7.24 -14.39 9.57
N ALA A 224 -8.23 -13.80 8.89
CA ALA A 224 -8.03 -12.60 8.08
C ALA A 224 -7.45 -11.41 8.87
N PHE A 225 -7.88 -11.20 10.11
CA PHE A 225 -7.30 -10.14 10.96
C PHE A 225 -5.82 -10.40 11.31
N ARG A 226 -5.44 -11.66 11.52
CA ARG A 226 -4.03 -12.05 11.71
C ARG A 226 -3.22 -11.78 10.44
N MET A 227 -3.79 -12.07 9.26
CA MET A 227 -3.14 -11.78 7.97
C MET A 227 -3.02 -10.27 7.72
N LEU A 228 -4.04 -9.48 8.08
CA LEU A 228 -3.97 -8.02 7.97
C LEU A 228 -2.88 -7.44 8.89
N ARG A 229 -2.76 -7.92 10.14
CA ARG A 229 -1.64 -7.53 11.02
C ARG A 229 -0.29 -7.94 10.43
N SER A 230 -0.21 -9.14 9.84
CA SER A 230 0.99 -9.63 9.16
C SER A 230 1.39 -8.74 7.97
N LEU A 231 0.40 -8.29 7.19
CA LEU A 231 0.59 -7.29 6.12
C LEU A 231 1.20 -6.02 6.70
N CYS A 232 0.59 -5.42 7.72
CA CYS A 232 1.12 -4.18 8.34
C CYS A 232 2.55 -4.36 8.89
N GLN A 233 2.85 -5.51 9.51
CA GLN A 233 4.18 -5.84 10.02
C GLN A 233 5.21 -5.95 8.88
N VAL A 234 4.84 -6.59 7.76
CA VAL A 234 5.69 -6.66 6.56
C VAL A 234 5.93 -5.26 6.00
N ILE A 235 4.88 -4.45 5.82
CA ILE A 235 5.02 -3.08 5.31
C ILE A 235 5.97 -2.25 6.17
N ARG A 236 5.89 -2.38 7.51
CA ARG A 236 6.83 -1.73 8.43
C ARG A 236 8.27 -2.25 8.27
N ALA A 237 8.45 -3.55 8.06
CA ALA A 237 9.76 -4.13 7.77
C ALA A 237 10.36 -3.64 6.44
N LEU A 238 9.50 -3.24 5.49
CA LEU A 238 9.90 -2.59 4.24
C LEU A 238 10.20 -1.08 4.40
N SER A 239 10.27 -0.58 5.64
CA SER A 239 10.56 0.83 5.99
C SER A 239 9.46 1.84 5.62
N TYR A 240 8.19 1.42 5.66
CA TYR A 240 7.00 2.27 5.53
C TYR A 240 6.20 2.39 6.85
#